data_AF-A0A7K7KI71-F1
#
_entry.id   AF-A0A7K7KI71-F1
#
_cell.length_a   1.000
_cell.length_b   1.000
_cell.length_c   1.000
_cell.angle_alpha   90.00
_cell.angle_beta   90.00
_cell.angle_gamma   90.00
#
_symmetry.space_group_name_H-M   'P 1'
#
loop_
_entity.id
_entity.type
_entity.pdbx_description
1 polymer ?
#
loop_
_entity_poly.entity_id
_entity_poly.type
_entity_poly.pdbx_seq_one_letter_code
_entity_poly.pdbx_strand_id
1 'polypeptide(L)'
;VSLEAGMLQPLCMGQFYSAPAADTGVQQLLPSPEAAPLPEPPDPKMCSPREYLEYYIFPVLLPGLAELLHQAKKEKCFERKRTKFIACDFLTKWLYNHNPKRKDESFTEFFSIPFVNNWLKNHPRRPMPLSLHLSEEEACIIIQSFWRGYRVRCDKEVQELRQWQKQFREEEHISERVEEFWTEQEDKGKWIKL
;
A
#
# COMPACT_ATOMS: atom_id res chain seq x y z
N VAL A 1 43.33 33.74 4.15
CA VAL A 1 42.09 33.70 4.96
C VAL A 1 41.93 32.26 5.41
N SER A 2 41.92 32.05 6.73
CA SER A 2 42.08 30.76 7.40
C SER A 2 40.91 29.81 7.13
N LEU A 3 41.22 28.55 6.84
CA LEU A 3 40.28 27.43 6.83
C LEU A 3 40.19 26.89 8.26
N GLU A 4 39.05 27.07 8.92
CA GLU A 4 38.73 26.36 10.16
C GLU A 4 37.48 25.52 9.91
N ALA A 5 37.70 24.20 9.84
CA ALA A 5 36.69 23.18 9.75
C ALA A 5 36.22 22.84 11.16
N GLY A 6 34.95 23.12 11.46
CA GLY A 6 34.30 22.75 12.72
C GLY A 6 34.20 21.24 12.86
N MET A 7 35.08 20.66 13.69
CA MET A 7 35.08 19.27 14.11
C MET A 7 33.97 19.03 15.15
N LEU A 8 32.90 18.34 14.75
CA LEU A 8 31.94 17.77 15.70
C LEU A 8 32.53 16.46 16.27
N GLN A 9 32.73 16.44 17.59
CA GLN A 9 33.21 15.28 18.34
C GLN A 9 32.19 14.14 18.34
N PRO A 10 32.61 12.87 18.18
CA PRO A 10 31.75 11.71 18.44
C PRO A 10 31.67 11.44 19.94
N LEU A 11 30.45 11.39 20.49
CA LEU A 11 30.17 10.90 21.84
C LEU A 11 30.55 9.41 21.93
N CYS A 12 31.61 9.15 22.70
CA CYS A 12 32.01 7.82 23.14
C CYS A 12 31.02 7.34 24.21
N MET A 13 30.18 6.37 23.88
CA MET A 13 29.32 5.67 24.84
C MET A 13 29.73 4.21 24.93
N GLY A 14 30.44 3.90 26.03
CA GLY A 14 30.29 2.69 26.82
C GLY A 14 30.28 1.35 26.08
N GLN A 15 31.48 0.81 25.86
CA GLN A 15 31.68 -0.62 25.72
C GLN A 15 31.30 -1.30 27.05
N PHE A 16 30.28 -2.15 27.02
CA PHE A 16 30.01 -3.07 28.10
C PHE A 16 29.90 -4.50 27.54
N TYR A 17 30.92 -5.27 27.93
CA TYR A 17 31.01 -6.72 28.05
C TYR A 17 31.31 -7.57 26.81
N SER A 18 32.52 -8.13 26.83
CA SER A 18 32.79 -9.50 26.39
C SER A 18 33.85 -10.11 27.30
N ALA A 19 33.50 -11.20 28.00
CA ALA A 19 34.38 -12.35 28.25
C ALA A 19 33.56 -13.56 28.77
N PRO A 20 34.03 -14.80 28.57
CA PRO A 20 33.21 -16.02 28.56
C PRO A 20 33.50 -16.98 29.74
N ALA A 21 32.68 -18.04 29.89
CA ALA A 21 33.04 -19.46 30.12
C ALA A 21 32.10 -20.23 31.07
N ALA A 22 31.82 -21.48 30.66
CA ALA A 22 31.46 -22.70 31.41
C ALA A 22 30.21 -22.68 32.32
N ASP A 23 29.13 -23.36 31.94
CA ASP A 23 28.84 -24.81 32.17
C ASP A 23 28.53 -25.13 33.63
N THR A 24 27.26 -25.48 33.93
CA THR A 24 26.81 -26.59 34.80
C THR A 24 25.27 -26.48 34.92
N GLY A 25 24.58 -27.59 34.67
CA GLY A 25 23.13 -27.66 34.46
C GLY A 25 22.22 -27.34 35.65
N VAL A 26 20.95 -27.06 35.33
CA VAL A 26 19.74 -27.73 35.85
C VAL A 26 18.63 -27.44 34.83
N GLN A 27 18.18 -28.46 34.08
CA GLN A 27 16.89 -28.39 33.39
C GLN A 27 15.79 -28.49 34.45
N GLN A 28 15.33 -27.35 34.96
CA GLN A 28 14.03 -27.30 35.62
C GLN A 28 12.98 -27.35 34.51
N LEU A 29 12.48 -28.56 34.28
CA LEU A 29 11.25 -28.83 33.57
C LEU A 29 10.13 -28.10 34.35
N LEU A 30 9.75 -26.92 33.89
CA LEU A 30 8.55 -26.24 34.39
C LEU A 30 7.35 -27.18 34.13
N PRO A 31 6.54 -27.50 35.14
CA PRO A 31 5.29 -28.20 34.92
C PRO A 31 4.43 -27.33 33.99
N SER A 32 3.97 -27.92 32.89
CA SER A 32 2.89 -27.34 32.10
C SER A 32 1.73 -27.05 33.06
N PRO A 33 1.15 -25.83 33.11
CA PRO A 33 -0.05 -25.60 33.88
C PRO A 33 -1.12 -26.48 33.25
N GLU A 34 -1.47 -27.53 33.98
CA GLU A 34 -2.61 -28.39 33.73
C GLU A 34 -3.79 -27.50 33.36
N ALA A 35 -4.27 -27.67 32.13
CA ALA A 35 -5.29 -26.82 31.54
C ALA A 35 -6.51 -26.81 32.46
N ALA A 36 -6.71 -25.70 33.17
CA ALA A 36 -7.89 -25.48 33.97
C ALA A 36 -9.12 -25.80 33.11
N PRO A 37 -10.14 -26.51 33.65
CA PRO A 37 -11.36 -26.77 32.91
C PRO A 37 -11.90 -25.43 32.40
N LEU A 38 -12.13 -25.36 31.08
CA LEU A 38 -12.67 -24.16 30.45
C LEU A 38 -13.95 -23.77 31.22
N PRO A 39 -14.06 -22.51 31.70
CA PRO A 39 -15.25 -22.08 32.42
C PRO A 39 -16.48 -22.31 31.54
N GLU A 40 -17.56 -22.79 32.15
CA GLU A 40 -18.82 -23.02 31.44
C GLU A 40 -19.24 -21.73 30.72
N PRO A 41 -19.74 -21.84 29.48
CA PRO A 41 -20.09 -20.67 28.67
C PRO A 41 -21.18 -19.84 29.38
N PRO A 42 -20.93 -18.57 29.69
CA PRO A 42 -21.92 -17.71 30.33
C PRO A 42 -23.06 -17.43 29.35
N ASP A 43 -24.32 -17.41 29.79
CA ASP A 43 -25.47 -17.18 28.88
C ASP A 43 -25.27 -15.87 28.08
N PRO A 44 -25.20 -15.95 26.73
CA PRO A 44 -24.95 -14.79 25.87
C PRO A 44 -25.90 -13.61 26.11
N LYS A 45 -27.13 -13.87 26.58
CA LYS A 45 -28.15 -12.82 26.79
C LYS A 45 -28.15 -12.23 28.18
N MET A 46 -27.64 -12.97 29.17
CA MET A 46 -27.73 -12.61 30.59
C MET A 46 -26.38 -12.20 31.19
N CYS A 47 -25.27 -12.49 30.49
CA CYS A 47 -23.94 -12.09 30.92
C CYS A 47 -23.70 -10.58 30.75
N SER A 48 -22.70 -10.07 31.47
CA SER A 48 -22.26 -8.69 31.28
C SER A 48 -21.62 -8.50 29.90
N PRO A 49 -21.64 -7.27 29.33
CA PRO A 49 -20.98 -7.00 28.06
C PRO A 49 -19.49 -7.37 28.05
N ARG A 50 -18.81 -7.26 29.19
CA ARG A 50 -17.41 -7.63 29.34
C ARG A 50 -17.21 -9.15 29.21
N GLU A 51 -17.98 -9.94 29.95
CA GLU A 51 -17.92 -11.40 29.87
C GLU A 51 -18.29 -11.89 28.46
N TYR A 52 -19.26 -11.23 27.82
CA TYR A 52 -19.62 -11.54 26.44
C TYR A 52 -18.42 -11.35 25.49
N LEU A 53 -17.71 -10.23 25.59
CA LEU A 53 -16.54 -9.96 24.76
C LEU A 53 -15.41 -10.94 25.04
N GLU A 54 -15.09 -11.17 26.32
CA GLU A 54 -14.00 -12.04 26.74
C GLU A 54 -14.23 -13.50 26.32
N TYR A 55 -15.47 -13.99 26.40
CA TYR A 55 -15.78 -15.38 26.09
C TYR A 55 -16.12 -15.63 24.61
N TYR A 56 -16.91 -14.75 23.98
CA TYR A 56 -17.45 -15.03 22.63
C TYR A 56 -16.69 -14.33 21.51
N ILE A 57 -16.12 -13.15 21.76
CA ILE A 57 -15.53 -12.33 20.71
C ILE A 57 -14.00 -12.45 20.68
N PHE A 58 -13.35 -12.24 21.83
CA PHE A 58 -11.89 -12.19 21.92
C PHE A 58 -11.18 -13.48 21.50
N PRO A 59 -11.66 -14.69 21.80
CA PRO A 59 -10.99 -15.92 21.36
C PRO A 59 -10.91 -16.06 19.85
N VAL A 60 -11.87 -15.45 19.12
CA VAL A 60 -11.89 -15.45 17.65
C VAL A 60 -11.15 -14.24 17.09
N LEU A 61 -11.33 -13.07 17.70
CA LEU A 61 -10.83 -11.80 17.17
C LEU A 61 -9.34 -11.56 17.46
N LEU A 62 -8.86 -11.86 18.67
CA LEU A 62 -7.49 -11.55 19.09
C LEU A 62 -6.43 -12.25 18.24
N PRO A 63 -6.56 -13.55 17.88
CA PRO A 63 -5.60 -14.18 16.98
C PRO A 63 -5.55 -13.50 15.61
N GLY A 64 -6.71 -13.11 15.07
CA GLY A 64 -6.79 -12.39 13.80
C GLY A 64 -6.15 -11.00 13.85
N LEU A 65 -6.28 -10.28 14.97
CA LEU A 65 -5.60 -9.01 15.20
C LEU A 65 -4.09 -9.19 15.34
N ALA A 66 -3.63 -10.26 16.00
CA ALA A 66 -2.22 -10.57 16.09
C ALA A 66 -1.62 -10.82 14.69
N GLU A 67 -2.27 -11.65 13.86
CA GLU A 67 -1.85 -11.89 12.46
C GLU A 67 -1.88 -10.61 11.62
N LEU A 68 -2.88 -9.75 11.84
CA LEU A 68 -2.97 -8.44 11.18
C LEU A 68 -1.76 -7.57 11.51
N LEU A 69 -1.30 -7.54 12.77
CA LEU A 69 -0.12 -6.78 13.17
C LEU A 69 1.16 -7.34 12.53
N HIS A 70 1.30 -8.66 12.44
CA HIS A 70 2.43 -9.29 11.74
C HIS A 70 2.44 -8.92 10.25
N GLN A 71 1.29 -8.99 9.58
CA GLN A 71 1.17 -8.60 8.18
C GLN A 71 1.41 -7.10 7.98
N ALA A 72 0.89 -6.25 8.87
CA ALA A 72 1.11 -4.81 8.84
C ALA A 72 2.60 -4.46 8.97
N LYS A 73 3.35 -5.19 9.81
CA LYS A 73 4.80 -5.06 9.92
C LYS A 73 5.50 -5.45 8.61
N LYS A 74 5.11 -6.58 7.99
CA LYS A 74 5.66 -7.05 6.70
C LYS A 74 5.44 -6.04 5.57
N GLU A 75 4.28 -5.38 5.56
CA GLU A 75 3.94 -4.33 4.60
C GLU A 75 4.51 -2.94 4.97
N LYS A 76 5.38 -2.86 6.00
CA LYS A 76 6.02 -1.62 6.48
C LYS A 76 5.02 -0.54 6.90
N CYS A 77 3.86 -0.92 7.43
CA CYS A 77 2.81 0.02 7.81
C CYS A 77 3.17 0.92 8.99
N PHE A 78 4.08 0.48 9.85
CA PHE A 78 4.56 1.26 10.99
C PHE A 78 5.67 2.25 10.61
N GLU A 79 6.26 2.09 9.42
CA GLU A 79 7.36 2.94 8.91
C GLU A 79 6.83 3.98 7.91
N ARG A 80 5.83 3.61 7.10
CA ARG A 80 5.32 4.43 5.99
C ARG A 80 4.02 5.14 6.36
N LYS A 81 3.94 6.44 6.06
CA LYS A 81 2.73 7.26 6.28
C LYS A 81 1.52 6.81 5.44
N ARG A 82 1.75 6.22 4.25
CA ARG A 82 0.69 5.72 3.36
C ARG A 82 1.06 4.33 2.87
N THR A 83 0.09 3.43 2.83
CA THR A 83 0.27 2.03 2.47
C THR A 83 -0.87 1.55 1.59
N LYS A 84 -0.62 0.48 0.82
CA LYS A 84 -1.66 -0.25 0.08
C LYS A 84 -2.44 -1.23 0.95
N PHE A 85 -1.94 -1.53 2.14
CA PHE A 85 -2.51 -2.54 3.03
C PHE A 85 -3.77 -2.01 3.71
N ILE A 86 -4.91 -2.66 3.48
CA ILE A 86 -6.19 -2.33 4.11
C ILE A 86 -6.45 -3.34 5.24
N ALA A 87 -6.29 -2.88 6.48
CA ALA A 87 -6.41 -3.70 7.68
C ALA A 87 -7.78 -4.41 7.80
N CYS A 88 -8.87 -3.68 7.52
CA CYS A 88 -10.23 -4.25 7.58
C CYS A 88 -10.46 -5.35 6.54
N ASP A 89 -9.90 -5.21 5.34
CA ASP A 89 -10.03 -6.21 4.28
C ASP A 89 -9.27 -7.47 4.66
N PHE A 90 -8.05 -7.31 5.19
CA PHE A 90 -7.26 -8.42 5.72
C PHE A 90 -8.01 -9.15 6.84
N LEU A 91 -8.50 -8.42 7.85
CA LEU A 91 -9.18 -9.02 9.00
C LEU A 91 -10.46 -9.76 8.57
N THR A 92 -11.22 -9.16 7.65
CA THR A 92 -12.42 -9.77 7.09
C THR A 92 -12.08 -11.08 6.37
N LYS A 93 -11.04 -11.08 5.53
CA LYS A 93 -10.54 -12.29 4.86
C LYS A 93 -10.07 -13.34 5.86
N TRP A 94 -9.34 -12.91 6.88
CA TRP A 94 -8.79 -13.81 7.91
C TRP A 94 -9.91 -14.49 8.69
N LEU A 95 -10.85 -13.71 9.23
CA LEU A 95 -12.00 -14.22 10.00
C LEU A 95 -12.90 -15.12 9.16
N TYR A 96 -13.11 -14.78 7.88
CA TYR A 96 -13.90 -15.59 6.97
C TYR A 96 -13.28 -16.98 6.76
N ASN A 97 -11.98 -17.05 6.48
CA ASN A 97 -11.30 -18.32 6.24
C ASN A 97 -11.05 -19.14 7.51
N HIS A 98 -10.94 -18.49 8.68
CA HIS A 98 -10.78 -19.16 9.98
C HIS A 98 -12.13 -19.52 10.63
N ASN A 99 -13.25 -19.34 9.93
CA ASN A 99 -14.56 -19.70 10.46
C ASN A 99 -14.66 -21.23 10.61
N PRO A 100 -14.91 -21.77 11.82
CA PRO A 100 -15.05 -23.21 12.04
C PRO A 100 -16.13 -23.90 11.20
N LYS A 101 -17.10 -23.13 10.67
CA LYS A 101 -18.14 -23.64 9.77
C LYS A 101 -17.64 -23.93 8.35
N ARG A 102 -16.43 -23.48 7.99
CA ARG A 102 -15.84 -23.56 6.64
C ARG A 102 -14.62 -24.49 6.58
N LYS A 103 -14.42 -25.39 7.54
CA LYS A 103 -13.20 -26.23 7.64
C LYS A 103 -12.89 -27.04 6.39
N ASP A 104 -13.92 -27.46 5.64
CA ASP A 104 -13.79 -28.27 4.43
C ASP A 104 -13.78 -27.43 3.13
N GLU A 105 -13.91 -26.11 3.24
CA GLU A 105 -13.92 -25.22 2.09
C GLU A 105 -12.51 -24.71 1.77
N SER A 106 -12.24 -24.50 0.48
CA SER A 106 -10.96 -23.92 0.04
C SER A 106 -10.82 -22.46 0.49
N PHE A 107 -9.57 -22.04 0.66
CA PHE A 107 -9.23 -20.64 0.93
C PHE A 107 -9.87 -19.70 -0.09
N THR A 108 -10.54 -18.65 0.40
CA THR A 108 -11.26 -17.67 -0.39
C THR A 108 -10.58 -16.30 -0.29
N GLU A 109 -10.20 -15.74 -1.44
CA GLU A 109 -9.65 -14.39 -1.51
C GLU A 109 -10.71 -13.32 -1.20
N PHE A 110 -10.27 -12.16 -0.71
CA PHE A 110 -11.15 -11.11 -0.17
C PHE A 110 -12.28 -10.71 -1.13
N PHE A 111 -11.95 -10.41 -2.39
CA PHE A 111 -12.93 -9.99 -3.40
C PHE A 111 -13.86 -11.11 -3.86
N SER A 112 -13.52 -12.37 -3.55
CA SER A 112 -14.34 -13.54 -3.88
C SER A 112 -15.32 -13.93 -2.77
N ILE A 113 -15.21 -13.31 -1.58
CA ILE A 113 -16.13 -13.56 -0.47
C ILE A 113 -17.55 -13.12 -0.88
N PRO A 114 -18.59 -13.97 -0.75
CA PRO A 114 -19.91 -13.69 -1.34
C PRO A 114 -20.55 -12.38 -0.88
N PHE A 115 -20.55 -12.11 0.44
CA PHE A 115 -21.14 -10.89 0.96
C PHE A 115 -20.31 -9.64 0.61
N VAL A 116 -18.98 -9.77 0.52
CA VAL A 116 -18.09 -8.68 0.09
C VAL A 116 -18.33 -8.35 -1.37
N ASN A 117 -18.32 -9.36 -2.23
CA ASN A 117 -18.57 -9.19 -3.67
C ASN A 117 -19.94 -8.54 -3.91
N ASN A 118 -20.99 -9.05 -3.27
CA ASN A 118 -22.33 -8.49 -3.40
C ASN A 118 -22.42 -7.03 -2.92
N TRP A 119 -21.77 -6.72 -1.80
CA TRP A 119 -21.71 -5.34 -1.29
C TRP A 119 -20.98 -4.40 -2.26
N LEU A 120 -19.84 -4.83 -2.80
CA LEU A 120 -19.02 -3.99 -3.68
C LEU A 120 -19.64 -3.72 -5.05
N LYS A 121 -20.59 -4.56 -5.51
CA LYS A 121 -21.39 -4.27 -6.71
C LYS A 121 -22.20 -2.99 -6.57
N ASN A 122 -22.84 -2.80 -5.41
CA ASN A 122 -23.66 -1.62 -5.14
C ASN A 122 -22.85 -0.46 -4.56
N HIS A 123 -21.67 -0.75 -3.99
CA HIS A 123 -20.80 0.22 -3.35
C HIS A 123 -19.35 0.08 -3.85
N PRO A 124 -19.07 0.52 -5.10
CA PRO A 124 -17.72 0.42 -5.65
C PRO A 124 -16.73 1.25 -4.83
N ARG A 125 -15.55 0.69 -4.57
CA ARG A 125 -14.47 1.39 -3.87
C ARG A 125 -13.90 2.50 -4.73
N ARG A 126 -13.45 3.57 -4.08
CA ARG A 126 -12.65 4.59 -4.77
C ARG A 126 -11.34 3.97 -5.26
N PRO A 127 -10.87 4.32 -6.47
CA PRO A 127 -9.61 3.79 -6.99
C PRO A 127 -8.45 4.22 -6.09
N MET A 128 -7.59 3.27 -5.74
CA MET A 128 -6.39 3.57 -4.95
C MET A 128 -5.36 4.26 -5.86
N PRO A 129 -4.67 5.33 -5.39
CA PRO A 129 -3.70 6.04 -6.21
C PRO A 129 -2.58 5.11 -6.68
N LEU A 130 -2.15 5.28 -7.93
CA LEU A 130 -1.14 4.44 -8.58
C LEU A 130 0.15 4.34 -7.75
N SER A 131 0.57 5.43 -7.12
CA SER A 131 1.78 5.47 -6.28
C SER A 131 1.78 4.46 -5.12
N LEU A 132 0.61 3.98 -4.68
CA LEU A 132 0.52 2.93 -3.65
C LEU A 132 0.59 1.52 -4.23
N HIS A 133 0.28 1.33 -5.51
CA HIS A 133 0.36 0.04 -6.18
C HIS A 133 1.77 -0.30 -6.65
N LEU A 134 2.56 0.70 -7.00
CA LEU A 134 3.89 0.50 -7.61
C LEU A 134 4.83 -0.26 -6.69
N SER A 135 5.53 -1.24 -7.26
CA SER A 135 6.72 -1.81 -6.64
C SER A 135 7.85 -0.78 -6.58
N GLU A 136 8.86 -1.06 -5.76
CA GLU A 136 10.03 -0.19 -5.65
C GLU A 136 10.78 -0.12 -6.98
N GLU A 137 10.87 -1.24 -7.70
CA GLU A 137 11.49 -1.37 -9.01
C GLU A 137 10.71 -0.60 -10.08
N GLU A 138 9.38 -0.76 -10.12
CA GLU A 138 8.51 -0.04 -11.05
C GLU A 138 8.59 1.48 -10.82
N ALA A 139 8.51 1.91 -9.56
CA ALA A 139 8.66 3.31 -9.20
C ALA A 139 10.04 3.84 -9.60
N CYS A 140 11.10 3.06 -9.40
CA CYS A 140 12.46 3.43 -9.79
C CYS A 140 12.58 3.62 -11.31
N ILE A 141 12.06 2.69 -12.12
CA ILE A 141 12.06 2.80 -13.58
C ILE A 141 11.33 4.07 -14.03
N ILE A 142 10.16 4.35 -13.45
CA ILE A 142 9.39 5.57 -13.73
C ILE A 142 10.27 6.79 -13.41
N ILE A 143 10.77 6.92 -12.18
CA ILE A 143 11.58 8.07 -11.77
C ILE A 143 12.81 8.25 -12.68
N GLN A 144 13.53 7.16 -12.98
CA GLN A 144 14.71 7.19 -13.82
C GLN A 144 14.38 7.62 -15.27
N SER A 145 13.28 7.13 -15.85
CA SER A 145 12.85 7.54 -17.18
C SER A 145 12.51 9.03 -17.24
N PHE A 146 11.80 9.54 -16.23
CA PHE A 146 11.48 10.96 -16.10
C PHE A 146 12.75 11.81 -15.95
N TRP A 147 13.71 11.37 -15.15
CA TRP A 147 14.99 12.05 -14.97
C TRP A 147 15.82 12.09 -16.25
N ARG A 148 15.95 10.95 -16.97
CA ARG A 148 16.65 10.91 -18.26
C ARG A 148 15.99 11.87 -19.26
N GLY A 149 14.66 11.85 -19.35
CA GLY A 149 13.91 12.79 -20.17
C GLY A 149 14.12 14.25 -19.74
N TYR A 150 14.16 14.54 -18.45
CA TYR A 150 14.45 15.88 -17.92
C TYR A 150 15.85 16.34 -18.33
N ARG A 151 16.87 15.48 -18.19
CA ARG A 151 18.24 15.82 -18.59
C ARG A 151 18.35 16.18 -20.06
N VAL A 152 17.72 15.41 -20.95
CA VAL A 152 17.66 15.73 -22.39
C VAL A 152 16.96 17.08 -22.61
N ARG A 153 15.91 17.38 -21.85
CA ARG A 153 15.23 18.69 -21.92
C ARG A 153 16.07 19.83 -21.38
N CYS A 154 17.08 19.59 -20.56
CA CYS A 154 18.00 20.64 -20.12
C CYS A 154 19.05 20.99 -21.17
N ASP A 155 19.21 20.18 -22.22
CA ASP A 155 20.15 20.44 -23.30
C ASP A 155 19.75 21.70 -24.07
N LYS A 156 20.73 22.54 -24.40
CA LYS A 156 20.51 23.84 -25.03
C LYS A 156 19.90 23.69 -26.42
N GLU A 157 20.45 22.78 -27.23
CA GLU A 157 19.96 22.53 -28.59
C GLU A 157 18.50 22.03 -28.56
N VAL A 158 18.16 21.20 -27.58
CA VAL A 158 16.78 20.70 -27.39
C VAL A 158 15.84 21.81 -26.92
N GLN A 159 16.30 22.73 -26.05
CA GLN A 159 15.52 23.88 -25.62
C GLN A 159 15.29 24.88 -26.76
N GLU A 160 16.32 25.18 -27.56
CA GLU A 160 16.23 26.03 -28.75
C GLU A 160 15.22 25.45 -29.74
N LEU A 161 15.31 24.14 -30.03
CA LEU A 161 14.35 23.45 -30.89
C LEU A 161 12.92 23.55 -30.34
N ARG A 162 12.73 23.39 -29.02
CA ARG A 162 11.41 23.50 -28.38
C ARG A 162 10.83 24.90 -28.49
N GLN A 163 11.66 25.92 -28.31
CA GLN A 163 11.27 27.32 -28.45
C GLN A 163 10.89 27.63 -29.90
N TRP A 164 11.73 27.21 -30.85
CA TRP A 164 11.46 27.36 -32.28
C TRP A 164 10.15 26.66 -32.69
N GLN A 165 9.94 25.41 -32.26
CA GLN A 165 8.68 24.69 -32.52
C GLN A 165 7.46 25.36 -31.88
N LYS A 166 7.64 26.05 -30.73
CA LYS A 166 6.57 26.81 -30.09
C LYS A 166 6.23 28.05 -30.91
N GLN A 167 7.23 28.83 -31.31
CA GLN A 167 7.06 30.00 -32.20
C GLN A 167 6.36 29.60 -33.49
N PHE A 168 6.80 28.52 -34.14
CA PHE A 168 6.20 28.03 -35.37
C PHE A 168 4.71 27.68 -35.23
N ARG A 169 4.29 27.09 -34.09
CA ARG A 169 2.87 26.84 -33.80
C ARG A 169 2.05 28.11 -33.59
N GLU A 170 2.68 29.14 -33.03
CA GLU A 170 2.04 30.45 -32.78
C GLU A 170 1.94 31.27 -34.08
N GLU A 171 2.95 31.20 -34.94
CA GLU A 171 3.04 31.96 -36.19
C GLU A 171 2.21 31.37 -37.34
N GLU A 172 2.15 30.05 -37.47
CA GLU A 172 1.49 29.41 -38.62
C GLU A 172 -0.04 29.35 -38.51
N HIS A 173 -0.64 29.94 -37.48
CA HIS A 173 -2.08 29.93 -37.19
C HIS A 173 -2.71 28.57 -37.55
N ILE A 174 -2.05 27.49 -37.15
CA ILE A 174 -2.31 26.16 -37.73
C ILE A 174 -3.76 25.75 -37.50
N SER A 175 -4.38 26.15 -36.38
CA SER A 175 -5.79 25.91 -36.15
C SER A 175 -6.67 26.67 -37.16
N GLU A 176 -6.38 27.94 -37.43
CA GLU A 176 -7.16 28.76 -38.37
C GLU A 176 -7.01 28.24 -39.80
N ARG A 177 -5.79 27.90 -40.25
CA ARG A 177 -5.61 27.29 -41.58
C ARG A 177 -6.29 25.93 -41.71
N VAL A 178 -6.28 25.13 -40.66
CA VAL A 178 -6.99 23.83 -40.65
C VAL A 178 -8.49 24.06 -40.70
N GLU A 179 -9.00 25.06 -39.97
CA GLU A 179 -10.41 25.45 -39.99
C GLU A 179 -10.83 25.97 -41.38
N GLU A 180 -10.08 26.90 -41.97
CA GLU A 180 -10.28 27.38 -43.34
C GLU A 180 -10.28 26.24 -44.36
N PHE A 181 -9.32 25.30 -44.27
CA PHE A 181 -9.26 24.13 -45.13
C PHE A 181 -10.53 23.28 -45.05
N TRP A 182 -11.01 22.96 -43.84
CA TRP A 182 -12.24 22.18 -43.68
C TRP A 182 -13.48 22.94 -44.15
N THR A 183 -13.52 24.26 -43.94
CA THR A 183 -14.61 25.12 -44.41
C THR A 183 -14.71 25.07 -45.94
N GLU A 184 -13.58 25.16 -46.65
CA GLU A 184 -13.54 25.00 -48.11
C GLU A 184 -13.97 23.60 -48.58
N GLN A 185 -13.59 22.54 -47.87
CA GLN A 185 -13.98 21.17 -48.23
C GLN A 185 -15.47 20.93 -48.04
N GLU A 186 -16.07 21.47 -46.97
CA GLU A 186 -17.51 21.38 -46.74
C GLU A 186 -18.32 22.11 -47.81
N ASP A 187 -17.85 23.29 -48.23
CA ASP A 187 -18.52 24.04 -49.30
C ASP A 187 -18.41 23.32 -50.64
N LYS A 188 -17.24 22.78 -51.00
CA LYS A 188 -17.09 21.90 -52.18
C LYS A 188 -18.05 20.70 -52.11
N GLY A 189 -18.26 20.11 -50.93
CA GLY A 189 -19.21 19.03 -50.70
C GLY A 189 -20.69 19.43 -50.83
N LYS A 190 -21.04 20.70 -50.56
CA LYS A 190 -22.39 21.24 -50.79
C LYS A 190 -22.67 21.48 -52.28
N TRP A 191 -21.68 21.93 -53.05
CA TRP A 191 -21.80 22.11 -54.50
C TRP A 191 -22.05 20.82 -55.28
N ILE A 192 -21.68 19.66 -54.73
CA ILE A 192 -21.89 18.34 -55.36
C ILE A 192 -23.32 17.79 -55.10
N LYS A 193 -24.10 18.40 -54.21
CA LYS A 193 -25.45 17.94 -53.81
C LYS A 193 -26.61 18.76 -54.38
N LEU A 194 -26.34 19.75 -55.24
CA LEU A 194 -27.33 20.54 -55.99
C LEU A 194 -27.31 20.12 -57.47
#